data_AF-A0A8T1SUQ2-F1
#
_entry.id   AF-A0A8T1SUQ2-F1
#
_cell.length_a   1.000
_cell.length_b   1.000
_cell.length_c   1.000
_cell.angle_alpha   90.00
_cell.angle_beta   90.00
_cell.angle_gamma   90.00
#
_symmetry.space_group_name_H-M   'P 1'
#
loop_
_entity.id
_entity.type
_entity.pdbx_description
1 polymer ?
#
loop_
_entity_poly.entity_id
_entity_poly.type
_entity_poly.pdbx_seq_one_letter_code
_entity_poly.pdbx_strand_id
1 'polypeptide(L)'
;MRQFWKLLHFTAMAALVLVIWFMSLTTVVSVPSDQIFQYIEEHQNEYVQRLKDWVAIESNSNDPAKRHLVTNMMLLAEERIRKLGGTVEMVDLGMQELPNGNKISLPPVILANIVKDPKKPTVCFYGHMDVQPAKIEDGWSTEPYLLTEKNGNLYGRGASDDKGQVLAVLNAIEALQKHELPVNVKFLLEGMEEVGSTGLNTLVEQRNSTFFSDVDYIVVTDSGWLSNKPGITYGTRGNCYFFVEVECAKRDLHS
;
A
#
# COMPACT_ATOMS: atom_id res chain seq x y z
N MET A 1 -0.52 -15.53 18.63
CA MET A 1 -0.61 -16.08 17.26
C MET A 1 -2.05 -16.20 16.74
N ARG A 2 -2.97 -16.99 17.31
CA ARG A 2 -4.35 -17.17 16.75
C ARG A 2 -5.27 -15.92 16.61
N GLN A 3 -5.01 -14.81 17.31
CA GLN A 3 -5.90 -13.62 17.26
C GLN A 3 -5.48 -12.55 16.24
N PHE A 4 -4.19 -12.40 15.94
CA PHE A 4 -3.69 -11.47 14.93
C PHE A 4 -4.08 -11.92 13.52
N TRP A 5 -4.06 -13.23 13.30
CA TRP A 5 -4.47 -13.82 12.03
C TRP A 5 -5.95 -13.68 11.75
N LYS A 6 -6.84 -13.57 12.75
CA LYS A 6 -8.26 -13.25 12.49
C LYS A 6 -8.47 -11.85 11.90
N LEU A 7 -7.52 -10.94 12.07
CA LEU A 7 -7.58 -9.57 11.54
C LEU A 7 -7.07 -9.52 10.09
N LEU A 8 -5.90 -10.12 9.82
CA LEU A 8 -5.30 -10.21 8.48
C LEU A 8 -6.04 -11.20 7.55
N HIS A 9 -6.62 -12.28 8.10
CA HIS A 9 -7.53 -13.19 7.37
C HIS A 9 -8.84 -12.51 6.97
N PHE A 10 -9.15 -11.30 7.41
CA PHE A 10 -10.43 -10.66 7.10
C PHE A 10 -10.28 -9.37 6.30
N THR A 11 -9.17 -8.62 6.40
CA THR A 11 -8.98 -7.38 5.63
C THR A 11 -8.76 -7.64 4.14
N ALA A 12 -7.78 -8.45 3.77
CA ALA A 12 -7.53 -8.83 2.37
C ALA A 12 -8.63 -9.78 1.83
N MET A 13 -9.18 -10.61 2.71
CA MET A 13 -10.12 -11.67 2.37
C MET A 13 -11.54 -11.17 2.20
N ALA A 14 -12.04 -10.24 3.04
CA ALA A 14 -13.39 -9.70 2.85
C ALA A 14 -13.47 -8.88 1.57
N ALA A 15 -12.45 -8.08 1.23
CA ALA A 15 -12.44 -7.31 -0.01
C ALA A 15 -12.50 -8.23 -1.25
N LEU A 16 -11.68 -9.28 -1.31
CA LEU A 16 -11.67 -10.20 -2.45
C LEU A 16 -12.90 -11.11 -2.48
N VAL A 17 -13.32 -11.66 -1.33
CA VAL A 17 -14.47 -12.57 -1.23
C VAL A 17 -15.80 -11.83 -1.47
N LEU A 18 -15.95 -10.56 -1.04
CA LEU A 18 -17.15 -9.77 -1.34
C LEU A 18 -17.23 -9.36 -2.80
N VAL A 19 -16.10 -9.06 -3.44
CA VAL A 19 -16.06 -8.82 -4.90
C VAL A 19 -16.44 -10.10 -5.65
N ILE A 20 -15.88 -11.26 -5.25
CA ILE A 20 -16.25 -12.57 -5.81
C ILE A 20 -17.73 -12.90 -5.55
N TRP A 21 -18.28 -12.55 -4.37
CA TRP A 21 -19.68 -12.82 -4.01
C TRP A 21 -20.67 -11.92 -4.78
N PHE A 22 -20.35 -10.63 -4.98
CA PHE A 22 -21.14 -9.73 -5.84
C PHE A 22 -21.07 -10.12 -7.32
N MET A 23 -19.96 -10.69 -7.79
CA MET A 23 -19.80 -11.20 -9.16
C MET A 23 -20.47 -12.58 -9.38
N SER A 24 -20.94 -13.24 -8.32
CA SER A 24 -21.46 -14.62 -8.38
C SER A 24 -22.82 -14.80 -9.06
N LEU A 25 -23.42 -13.73 -9.63
CA LEU A 25 -24.67 -13.84 -10.36
C LEU A 25 -24.54 -14.43 -11.78
N THR A 26 -23.33 -14.59 -12.33
CA THR A 26 -23.18 -15.11 -13.71
C THR A 26 -22.13 -16.19 -13.95
N THR A 27 -21.13 -16.42 -13.09
CA THR A 27 -20.22 -17.58 -13.24
C THR A 27 -19.55 -17.95 -11.91
N VAL A 28 -19.84 -19.15 -11.39
CA VAL A 28 -19.19 -19.69 -10.19
C VAL A 28 -17.82 -20.26 -10.60
N VAL A 29 -16.75 -19.48 -10.41
CA VAL A 29 -15.41 -20.05 -10.31
C VAL A 29 -15.26 -20.57 -8.88
N SER A 30 -15.39 -21.88 -8.69
CA SER A 30 -15.16 -22.51 -7.39
C SER A 30 -13.66 -22.58 -7.12
N VAL A 31 -13.10 -21.51 -6.56
CA VAL A 31 -11.72 -21.52 -6.08
C VAL A 31 -11.67 -22.41 -4.81
N PRO A 32 -10.81 -23.43 -4.71
CA PRO A 32 -10.71 -24.27 -3.51
C PRO A 32 -10.17 -23.45 -2.34
N SER A 33 -11.07 -22.87 -1.55
CA SER A 33 -10.74 -21.95 -0.46
C SER A 33 -9.76 -22.55 0.55
N ASP A 34 -9.94 -23.84 0.87
CA ASP A 34 -9.17 -24.51 1.91
C ASP A 34 -7.70 -24.70 1.52
N GLN A 35 -7.41 -24.99 0.24
CA GLN A 35 -6.04 -25.15 -0.24
C GLN A 35 -5.28 -23.82 -0.24
N ILE A 36 -5.95 -22.71 -0.56
CA ILE A 36 -5.36 -21.38 -0.52
C ILE A 36 -5.07 -20.96 0.91
N PHE A 37 -6.01 -21.18 1.84
CA PHE A 37 -5.79 -20.86 3.25
C PHE A 37 -4.67 -21.70 3.84
N GLN A 38 -4.64 -22.99 3.53
CA GLN A 38 -3.53 -23.84 3.93
C GLN A 38 -2.19 -23.32 3.39
N TYR A 39 -2.13 -22.93 2.11
CA TYR A 39 -0.91 -22.34 1.54
C TYR A 39 -0.48 -21.08 2.29
N ILE A 40 -1.42 -20.17 2.58
CA ILE A 40 -1.13 -18.93 3.33
C ILE A 40 -0.61 -19.24 4.73
N GLU A 41 -1.21 -20.20 5.43
CA GLU A 41 -0.77 -20.62 6.77
C GLU A 41 0.63 -21.22 6.76
N GLU A 42 0.94 -22.04 5.75
CA GLU A 42 2.25 -22.68 5.57
C GLU A 42 3.37 -21.66 5.25
N HIS A 43 3.02 -20.54 4.58
CA HIS A 43 3.99 -19.51 4.15
C HIS A 43 4.02 -18.28 5.06
N GLN A 44 3.31 -18.29 6.19
CA GLN A 44 3.18 -17.13 7.08
C GLN A 44 4.52 -16.52 7.53
N ASN A 45 5.52 -17.36 7.80
CA ASN A 45 6.84 -16.90 8.25
C ASN A 45 7.58 -16.16 7.15
N GLU A 46 7.42 -16.60 5.89
CA GLU A 46 7.97 -15.90 4.73
C GLU A 46 7.29 -14.54 4.55
N TYR A 47 5.97 -14.48 4.73
CA TYR A 47 5.21 -13.24 4.61
C TYR A 47 5.59 -12.22 5.68
N VAL A 48 5.77 -12.68 6.93
CA VAL A 48 6.27 -11.84 8.02
C VAL A 48 7.69 -11.37 7.73
N GLN A 49 8.56 -12.22 7.17
CA GLN A 49 9.91 -11.81 6.79
C GLN A 49 9.90 -10.74 5.69
N ARG A 50 9.07 -10.88 4.66
CA ARG A 50 8.90 -9.84 3.63
C ARG A 50 8.47 -8.50 4.24
N LEU A 51 7.55 -8.53 5.21
CA LEU A 51 7.13 -7.31 5.91
C LEU A 51 8.28 -6.72 6.74
N LYS A 52 9.10 -7.56 7.40
CA LYS A 52 10.31 -7.07 8.10
C LYS A 52 11.23 -6.33 7.13
N ASP A 53 11.48 -6.91 5.96
CA ASP A 53 12.36 -6.32 4.95
C ASP A 53 11.80 -5.00 4.41
N TRP A 54 10.47 -4.92 4.19
CA TRP A 54 9.80 -3.70 3.74
C TRP A 54 9.81 -2.60 4.82
N VAL A 55 9.57 -2.96 6.09
CA VAL A 55 9.60 -2.01 7.22
C VAL A 55 11.01 -1.47 7.48
N ALA A 56 12.04 -2.27 7.21
CA ALA A 56 13.43 -1.82 7.37
C ALA A 56 13.84 -0.67 6.44
N ILE A 57 13.11 -0.45 5.35
CA ILE A 57 13.32 0.69 4.46
C ILE A 57 12.58 1.91 5.05
N GLU A 58 13.35 2.89 5.54
CA GLU A 58 12.82 4.16 6.03
C GLU A 58 12.36 5.07 4.86
N SER A 59 11.30 4.66 4.17
CA SER A 59 10.65 5.38 3.06
C SER A 59 9.85 6.59 3.55
N ASN A 60 10.46 7.45 4.34
CA ASN A 60 9.84 8.65 4.87
C ASN A 60 9.79 9.76 3.80
N SER A 61 8.60 10.04 3.26
CA SER A 61 8.37 11.06 2.22
C SER A 61 8.42 12.50 2.75
N ASN A 62 8.23 12.70 4.06
CA ASN A 62 8.30 14.00 4.74
C ASN A 62 9.75 14.51 4.84
N ASP A 63 10.74 13.61 4.84
CA ASP A 63 12.17 13.95 4.93
C ASP A 63 12.82 13.96 3.54
N PRO A 64 13.15 15.14 2.96
CA PRO A 64 13.79 15.23 1.64
C PRO A 64 15.10 14.43 1.53
N ALA A 65 15.85 14.27 2.63
CA ALA A 65 17.09 13.51 2.61
C ALA A 65 16.85 12.00 2.38
N LYS A 66 15.64 11.51 2.69
CA LYS A 66 15.25 10.10 2.56
C LYS A 66 14.48 9.80 1.28
N ARG A 67 14.36 10.76 0.34
CA ARG A 67 13.70 10.56 -0.96
C ARG A 67 14.20 9.31 -1.70
N HIS A 68 15.50 9.06 -1.66
CA HIS A 68 16.10 7.87 -2.27
C HIS A 68 15.62 6.55 -1.63
N LEU A 69 15.28 6.53 -0.34
CA LEU A 69 14.73 5.35 0.34
C LEU A 69 13.28 5.10 -0.07
N VAL A 70 12.49 6.15 -0.33
CA VAL A 70 11.17 6.02 -0.93
C VAL A 70 11.29 5.38 -2.32
N THR A 71 12.20 5.88 -3.16
CA THR A 71 12.47 5.27 -4.48
C THR A 71 12.91 3.81 -4.36
N ASN A 72 13.79 3.47 -3.40
CA ASN A 72 14.19 2.08 -3.15
C ASN A 72 13.00 1.19 -2.76
N MET A 73 12.06 1.71 -1.97
CA MET A 73 10.84 0.99 -1.61
C MET A 73 9.96 0.74 -2.85
N MET A 74 9.82 1.73 -3.74
CA MET A 74 9.13 1.56 -5.02
C MET A 74 9.79 0.49 -5.89
N LEU A 75 11.13 0.48 -5.97
CA LEU A 75 11.87 -0.55 -6.71
C LEU A 75 11.66 -1.96 -6.12
N LEU A 76 11.58 -2.08 -4.80
CA LEU A 76 11.33 -3.37 -4.15
C LEU A 76 9.89 -3.87 -4.40
N ALA A 77 8.91 -2.96 -4.43
CA ALA A 77 7.54 -3.29 -4.82
C ALA A 77 7.45 -3.71 -6.31
N GLU A 78 8.16 -3.00 -7.19
CA GLU A 78 8.26 -3.34 -8.61
C GLU A 78 8.84 -4.74 -8.83
N GLU A 79 9.97 -5.05 -8.18
CA GLU A 79 10.61 -6.36 -8.28
C GLU A 79 9.64 -7.46 -7.83
N ARG A 80 8.89 -7.21 -6.74
CA ARG A 80 7.92 -8.16 -6.22
C ARG A 80 6.78 -8.41 -7.20
N ILE A 81 6.23 -7.37 -7.82
CA ILE A 81 5.17 -7.52 -8.83
C ILE A 81 5.70 -8.27 -10.07
N ARG A 82 6.92 -8.00 -10.51
CA ARG A 82 7.54 -8.76 -11.61
C ARG A 82 7.76 -10.23 -11.26
N LYS A 83 8.13 -10.57 -10.02
CA LYS A 83 8.23 -11.96 -9.55
C LYS A 83 6.89 -12.71 -9.61
N LEU A 84 5.76 -11.99 -9.51
CA LEU A 84 4.42 -12.54 -9.73
C LEU A 84 4.04 -12.61 -11.22
N GLY A 85 4.96 -12.35 -12.14
CA GLY A 85 4.72 -12.35 -13.58
C GLY A 85 4.07 -11.07 -14.11
N GLY A 86 4.01 -10.00 -13.31
CA GLY A 86 3.41 -8.74 -13.73
C GLY A 86 4.29 -7.88 -14.63
N THR A 87 3.65 -7.09 -15.49
CA THR A 87 4.27 -5.98 -16.21
C THR A 87 4.15 -4.71 -15.37
N VAL A 88 5.23 -3.94 -15.28
CA VAL A 88 5.30 -2.72 -14.46
C VAL A 88 5.84 -1.56 -15.29
N GLU A 89 5.14 -0.43 -15.25
CA GLU A 89 5.59 0.91 -15.66
C GLU A 89 5.92 1.71 -14.38
N MET A 90 7.15 2.21 -14.29
CA MET A 90 7.56 3.16 -13.25
C MET A 90 7.39 4.57 -13.82
N VAL A 91 6.28 5.23 -13.49
CA VAL A 91 5.92 6.54 -14.06
C VAL A 91 6.68 7.64 -13.34
N ASP A 92 7.42 8.46 -14.09
CA ASP A 92 8.04 9.67 -13.60
C ASP A 92 7.00 10.79 -13.44
N LEU A 93 6.85 11.32 -12.22
CA LEU A 93 5.97 12.44 -11.89
C LEU A 93 6.67 13.81 -11.98
N GLY A 94 7.97 13.84 -12.26
CA GLY A 94 8.78 15.05 -12.34
C GLY A 94 9.34 15.48 -10.99
N MET A 95 9.26 16.78 -10.70
CA MET A 95 9.98 17.42 -9.58
C MET A 95 9.01 18.03 -8.57
N GLN A 96 9.32 17.87 -7.29
CA GLN A 96 8.71 18.60 -6.19
C GLN A 96 9.55 19.84 -5.85
N GLU A 97 8.89 20.98 -5.70
CA GLU A 97 9.49 22.19 -5.14
C GLU A 97 9.33 22.22 -3.62
N LEU A 98 10.43 22.40 -2.90
CA LEU A 98 10.48 22.45 -1.44
C LEU A 98 10.25 23.89 -0.94
N PRO A 99 9.88 24.09 0.34
CA PRO A 99 9.65 25.43 0.89
C PRO A 99 10.84 26.40 0.78
N ASN A 100 12.06 25.88 0.70
CA ASN A 100 13.28 26.68 0.51
C ASN A 100 13.60 27.00 -0.97
N GLY A 101 12.72 26.63 -1.90
CA GLY A 101 12.88 26.82 -3.35
C GLY A 101 13.70 25.74 -4.05
N ASN A 102 14.32 24.79 -3.34
CA ASN A 102 15.04 23.68 -3.95
C ASN A 102 14.07 22.70 -4.61
N LYS A 103 14.52 22.01 -5.66
CA LYS A 103 13.73 21.00 -6.37
C LYS A 103 14.36 19.62 -6.23
N ILE A 104 13.53 18.63 -5.92
CA ILE A 104 13.92 17.21 -5.84
C ILE A 104 12.96 16.37 -6.68
N SER A 105 13.44 15.25 -7.22
CA SER A 105 12.60 14.35 -8.00
C SER A 105 11.54 13.68 -7.11
N LEU A 106 10.30 13.62 -7.59
CA LEU A 106 9.23 12.83 -6.97
C LEU A 106 9.55 11.33 -7.09
N PRO A 107 9.17 10.51 -6.10
CA PRO A 107 9.20 9.06 -6.27
C PRO A 107 8.34 8.66 -7.48
N PRO A 108 8.75 7.63 -8.23
CA PRO A 108 7.93 7.13 -9.33
C PRO A 108 6.63 6.50 -8.80
N VAL A 109 5.59 6.50 -9.62
CA VAL A 109 4.35 5.73 -9.38
C VAL A 109 4.41 4.42 -10.15
N ILE A 110 4.03 3.32 -9.51
CA ILE A 110 3.89 2.02 -10.15
C ILE A 110 2.51 1.92 -10.79
N LEU A 111 2.49 1.68 -12.10
CA LEU A 111 1.32 1.19 -12.82
C LEU A 111 1.63 -0.24 -13.29
N ALA A 112 0.92 -1.23 -12.76
CA ALA A 112 1.20 -2.64 -13.07
C ALA A 112 -0.01 -3.46 -13.48
N ASN A 113 0.22 -4.52 -14.24
CA ASN A 113 -0.77 -5.53 -14.62
C ASN A 113 -0.19 -6.93 -14.36
N ILE A 114 -0.92 -7.83 -13.70
CA ILE A 114 -0.46 -9.21 -13.46
C ILE A 114 -1.12 -10.22 -14.42
N VAL A 115 -2.41 -10.07 -14.67
CA VAL A 115 -3.14 -10.91 -15.64
C VAL A 115 -3.97 -10.01 -16.53
N LYS A 116 -4.04 -10.38 -17.81
CA LYS A 116 -4.91 -9.73 -18.80
C LYS A 116 -5.67 -10.78 -19.60
N ASP A 117 -6.89 -11.06 -19.16
CA ASP A 117 -7.87 -11.92 -19.80
C ASP A 117 -9.14 -11.09 -20.09
N PRO A 118 -9.50 -10.86 -21.37
CA PRO A 118 -10.71 -10.10 -21.74
C PRO A 118 -12.03 -10.68 -21.23
N LYS A 119 -12.03 -11.93 -20.74
CA LYS A 119 -13.22 -12.59 -20.19
C LYS A 119 -13.39 -12.38 -18.69
N LYS A 120 -12.39 -11.81 -18.02
CA LYS A 120 -12.39 -11.59 -16.57
C LYS A 120 -12.56 -10.11 -16.26
N PRO A 121 -13.26 -9.77 -15.16
CA PRO A 121 -13.29 -8.39 -14.70
C PRO A 121 -11.91 -7.97 -14.17
N THR A 122 -11.66 -6.67 -14.14
CA THR A 122 -10.40 -6.08 -13.72
C THR A 122 -10.54 -5.32 -12.41
N VAL A 123 -9.71 -5.70 -11.44
CA VAL A 123 -9.60 -5.03 -10.14
C VAL A 123 -8.27 -4.27 -10.06
N CYS A 124 -8.33 -2.98 -9.79
CA CYS A 124 -7.17 -2.14 -9.54
C CYS A 124 -7.00 -1.94 -8.02
N PHE A 125 -5.85 -2.36 -7.48
CA PHE A 125 -5.49 -2.11 -6.09
C PHE A 125 -4.67 -0.83 -6.00
N TYR A 126 -5.09 0.08 -5.13
CA TYR A 126 -4.30 1.23 -4.73
C TYR A 126 -3.70 1.01 -3.35
N GLY A 127 -2.47 1.49 -3.17
CA GLY A 127 -1.79 1.57 -1.89
C GLY A 127 -0.57 2.49 -1.98
N HIS A 128 0.07 2.75 -0.85
CA HIS A 128 1.23 3.64 -0.78
C HIS A 128 2.43 2.98 -0.09
N MET A 129 3.62 3.47 -0.40
CA MET A 129 4.89 2.88 0.00
C MET A 129 5.74 3.82 0.86
N ASP A 130 5.35 5.09 0.94
CA ASP A 130 5.91 6.01 1.91
C ASP A 130 5.32 5.80 3.30
N VAL A 131 5.94 6.41 4.29
CA VAL A 131 5.52 6.28 5.68
C VAL A 131 5.74 7.58 6.43
N GLN A 132 4.91 7.88 7.42
CA GLN A 132 5.20 8.94 8.39
C GLN A 132 6.58 8.77 9.08
N PRO A 133 7.22 9.87 9.54
CA PRO A 133 8.41 9.79 10.38
C PRO A 133 8.15 8.98 11.66
N ALA A 134 9.21 8.34 12.17
CA ALA A 134 9.22 7.73 13.48
C ALA A 134 10.63 7.71 14.05
N LYS A 135 10.78 8.05 15.32
CA LYS A 135 12.02 7.94 16.07
C LYS A 135 11.78 7.26 17.40
N ILE A 136 12.80 6.59 17.95
CA ILE A 136 12.67 5.95 19.27
C ILE A 136 12.32 6.98 20.35
N GLU A 137 12.85 8.21 20.22
CA GLU A 137 12.62 9.33 21.14
C GLU A 137 11.17 9.85 21.13
N ASP A 138 10.37 9.50 20.12
CA ASP A 138 8.93 9.84 20.06
C ASP A 138 8.10 8.99 21.06
N GLY A 139 8.74 8.06 21.78
CA GLY A 139 8.11 7.20 22.79
C GLY A 139 7.87 5.77 22.33
N TRP A 140 8.55 5.31 21.28
CA TRP A 140 8.42 3.93 20.82
C TRP A 140 9.03 2.94 21.82
N SER A 141 8.36 1.80 22.01
CA SER A 141 8.87 0.71 22.86
C SER A 141 9.83 -0.25 22.14
N THR A 142 9.94 -0.12 20.82
CA THR A 142 10.80 -0.93 19.93
C THR A 142 11.34 -0.01 18.83
N GLU A 143 12.49 -0.34 18.26
CA GLU A 143 13.03 0.42 17.12
C GLU A 143 12.01 0.50 15.96
N PRO A 144 11.61 1.70 15.50
CA PRO A 144 10.47 1.84 14.57
C PRO A 144 10.67 1.11 13.24
N TYR A 145 11.89 1.09 12.72
CA TYR A 145 12.24 0.45 11.44
C TYR A 145 12.83 -0.96 11.62
N LEU A 146 12.70 -1.55 12.81
CA LEU A 146 13.02 -2.95 13.05
C LEU A 146 11.74 -3.68 13.50
N LEU A 147 11.05 -4.30 12.53
CA LEU A 147 9.77 -4.94 12.80
C LEU A 147 9.90 -6.04 13.87
N THR A 148 9.27 -5.80 15.02
CA THR A 148 9.36 -6.63 16.21
C THR A 148 8.03 -7.35 16.46
N GLU A 149 8.07 -8.67 16.59
CA GLU A 149 6.88 -9.44 17.00
C GLU A 149 6.76 -9.47 18.53
N LYS A 150 5.60 -9.10 19.07
CA LYS A 150 5.31 -9.19 20.50
C LYS A 150 3.84 -9.53 20.74
N ASN A 151 3.60 -10.58 21.51
CA ASN A 151 2.25 -11.07 21.85
C ASN A 151 1.37 -11.37 20.61
N GLY A 152 2.00 -11.73 19.49
CA GLY A 152 1.35 -11.98 18.21
C GLY A 152 1.04 -10.73 17.40
N ASN A 153 1.43 -9.53 17.84
CA ASN A 153 1.36 -8.31 17.04
C ASN A 153 2.72 -8.02 16.40
N LEU A 154 2.71 -7.40 15.22
CA LEU A 154 3.89 -6.96 14.49
C LEU A 154 4.04 -5.45 14.64
N TYR A 155 5.09 -5.00 15.34
CA TYR A 155 5.34 -3.59 15.65
C TYR A 155 6.41 -3.03 14.73
N GLY A 156 6.10 -1.98 13.98
CA GLY A 156 7.04 -1.20 13.17
C GLY A 156 6.33 -0.12 12.37
N ARG A 157 7.04 0.97 12.03
CA ARG A 157 6.54 2.03 11.17
C ARG A 157 6.30 1.48 9.76
N GLY A 158 5.10 1.70 9.23
CA GLY A 158 4.69 1.14 7.94
C GLY A 158 3.98 -0.20 8.03
N ALA A 159 3.98 -0.87 9.20
CA ALA A 159 3.49 -2.24 9.30
C ALA A 159 1.99 -2.39 8.97
N SER A 160 1.17 -1.40 9.32
CA SER A 160 -0.28 -1.40 9.03
C SER A 160 -0.70 -0.37 7.98
N ASP A 161 0.16 0.61 7.72
CA ASP A 161 -0.12 1.83 6.95
C ASP A 161 1.15 2.19 6.17
N ASP A 162 1.30 1.72 4.91
CA ASP A 162 0.40 0.77 4.20
C ASP A 162 1.13 -0.49 3.68
N LYS A 163 2.42 -0.63 4.02
CA LYS A 163 3.28 -1.73 3.53
C LYS A 163 2.69 -3.12 3.79
N GLY A 164 2.09 -3.32 4.96
CA GLY A 164 1.47 -4.59 5.32
C GLY A 164 0.26 -4.95 4.46
N GLN A 165 -0.57 -3.96 4.08
CA GLN A 165 -1.77 -4.21 3.30
C GLN A 165 -1.42 -4.47 1.84
N VAL A 166 -0.50 -3.67 1.27
CA VAL A 166 0.05 -3.91 -0.07
C VAL A 166 0.64 -5.32 -0.15
N LEU A 167 1.45 -5.73 0.84
CA LEU A 167 2.00 -7.09 0.90
C LEU A 167 0.91 -8.15 1.05
N ALA A 168 -0.14 -7.90 1.85
CA ALA A 168 -1.22 -8.86 2.01
C ALA A 168 -1.91 -9.18 0.66
N VAL A 169 -2.15 -8.17 -0.18
CA VAL A 169 -2.69 -8.35 -1.53
C VAL A 169 -1.70 -9.11 -2.42
N LEU A 170 -0.42 -8.73 -2.43
CA LEU A 170 0.62 -9.41 -3.23
C LEU A 170 0.81 -10.88 -2.82
N ASN A 171 0.74 -11.19 -1.53
CA ASN A 171 0.82 -12.55 -1.00
C ASN A 171 -0.44 -13.37 -1.35
N ALA A 172 -1.63 -12.76 -1.31
CA ALA A 172 -2.86 -13.41 -1.73
C ALA A 172 -2.82 -13.77 -3.22
N ILE A 173 -2.29 -12.89 -4.07
CA ILE A 173 -2.10 -13.15 -5.50
C ILE A 173 -1.14 -14.32 -5.73
N GLU A 174 -0.01 -14.36 -5.01
CA GLU A 174 0.93 -15.48 -5.07
C GLU A 174 0.27 -16.82 -4.76
N ALA A 175 -0.55 -16.87 -3.71
CA ALA A 175 -1.29 -18.07 -3.32
C ALA A 175 -2.35 -18.46 -4.37
N LEU A 176 -3.09 -17.48 -4.89
CA LEU A 176 -4.14 -17.69 -5.89
C LEU A 176 -3.61 -18.11 -7.27
N GLN A 177 -2.41 -17.68 -7.65
CA GLN A 177 -1.80 -18.04 -8.93
C GLN A 177 -1.56 -19.56 -9.08
N LYS A 178 -1.60 -20.34 -7.98
CA LYS A 178 -1.57 -21.80 -8.03
C LYS A 178 -2.87 -22.43 -8.58
N HIS A 179 -3.98 -21.69 -8.56
CA HIS A 179 -5.33 -22.18 -8.85
C HIS A 179 -6.12 -21.31 -9.84
N GLU A 180 -5.41 -20.48 -10.63
CA GLU A 180 -5.96 -19.45 -11.53
C GLU A 180 -6.55 -18.22 -10.81
N LEU A 181 -6.16 -17.02 -11.25
CA LEU A 181 -6.73 -15.78 -10.73
C LEU A 181 -8.14 -15.56 -11.29
N PRO A 182 -9.16 -15.28 -10.45
CA PRO A 182 -10.53 -15.08 -10.90
C PRO A 182 -10.75 -13.72 -11.60
N VAL A 183 -9.81 -12.78 -11.45
CA VAL A 183 -9.87 -11.41 -11.99
C VAL A 183 -8.55 -11.03 -12.64
N ASN A 184 -8.59 -10.05 -13.54
CA ASN A 184 -7.40 -9.29 -13.91
C ASN A 184 -7.01 -8.41 -12.72
N VAL A 185 -5.71 -8.30 -12.46
CA VAL A 185 -5.19 -7.51 -11.35
C VAL A 185 -4.33 -6.39 -11.89
N LYS A 186 -4.65 -5.16 -11.48
CA LYS A 186 -3.82 -3.98 -11.67
C LYS A 186 -3.38 -3.40 -10.33
N PHE A 187 -2.23 -2.72 -10.33
CA PHE A 187 -1.76 -1.95 -9.19
C PHE A 187 -1.50 -0.50 -9.58
N LEU A 188 -1.89 0.41 -8.69
CA LEU A 188 -1.47 1.80 -8.62
C LEU A 188 -0.79 1.99 -7.27
N LEU A 189 0.56 2.01 -7.22
CA LEU A 189 1.28 2.27 -5.97
C LEU A 189 2.03 3.59 -6.05
N GLU A 190 1.89 4.43 -5.03
CA GLU A 190 2.62 5.70 -4.93
C GLU A 190 3.56 5.75 -3.72
N GLY A 191 4.33 6.84 -3.60
CA GLY A 191 5.25 7.07 -2.48
C GLY A 191 5.18 8.49 -1.93
N MET A 192 4.03 9.16 -2.04
CA MET A 192 3.82 10.52 -1.56
C MET A 192 2.49 10.71 -0.81
N GLU A 193 1.80 9.65 -0.41
CA GLU A 193 0.45 9.72 0.19
C GLU A 193 0.49 10.57 1.48
N GLU A 194 1.51 10.34 2.31
CA GLU A 194 1.67 10.93 3.64
C GLU A 194 2.00 12.43 3.61
N VAL A 195 2.28 12.94 2.41
CA VAL A 195 2.58 14.34 2.10
C VAL A 195 1.69 14.90 0.99
N GLY A 196 0.52 14.27 0.77
CA GLY A 196 -0.58 14.81 -0.04
C GLY A 196 -0.63 14.35 -1.50
N SER A 197 -0.02 13.20 -1.83
CA SER A 197 -0.10 12.54 -3.14
C SER A 197 0.26 13.44 -4.33
N THR A 198 1.33 14.22 -4.17
CA THR A 198 1.72 15.24 -5.15
C THR A 198 1.94 14.62 -6.54
N GLY A 199 1.15 15.07 -7.52
CA GLY A 199 1.22 14.62 -8.92
C GLY A 199 0.32 13.43 -9.26
N LEU A 200 -0.21 12.70 -8.28
CA LEU A 200 -1.03 11.51 -8.53
C LEU A 200 -2.34 11.83 -9.26
N ASN A 201 -3.06 12.88 -8.85
CA ASN A 201 -4.33 13.23 -9.49
C ASN A 201 -4.16 13.51 -11.00
N THR A 202 -3.13 14.29 -11.35
CA THR A 202 -2.77 14.56 -12.75
C THR A 202 -2.44 13.28 -13.52
N LEU A 203 -1.70 12.35 -12.91
CA LEU A 203 -1.39 11.06 -13.53
C LEU A 203 -2.67 10.25 -13.79
N VAL A 204 -3.55 10.16 -12.80
CA VAL A 204 -4.82 9.42 -12.92
C VAL A 204 -5.67 9.98 -14.05
N GLU A 205 -5.81 11.31 -14.14
CA GLU A 205 -6.52 11.98 -15.23
C GLU A 205 -5.90 11.66 -16.60
N GLN A 206 -4.57 11.71 -16.72
CA GLN A 206 -3.85 11.41 -17.97
C GLN A 206 -3.97 9.95 -18.39
N ARG A 207 -4.08 9.03 -17.44
CA ARG A 207 -4.11 7.58 -17.67
C ARG A 207 -5.53 7.00 -17.66
N ASN A 208 -6.55 7.82 -17.44
CA ASN A 208 -7.95 7.41 -17.31
C ASN A 208 -8.43 6.63 -18.55
N SER A 209 -8.15 7.15 -19.75
CA SER A 209 -8.54 6.52 -21.02
C SER A 209 -7.56 5.45 -21.52
N THR A 210 -6.49 5.16 -20.77
CA THR A 210 -5.47 4.17 -21.14
C THR A 210 -5.34 3.10 -20.07
N PHE A 211 -4.50 3.31 -19.06
CA PHE A 211 -4.26 2.32 -17.99
C PHE A 211 -5.54 1.97 -17.22
N PHE A 212 -6.44 2.93 -16.98
CA PHE A 212 -7.67 2.68 -16.21
C PHE A 212 -8.88 2.32 -17.08
N SER A 213 -8.73 2.29 -18.42
CA SER A 213 -9.86 2.16 -19.37
C SER A 213 -10.65 0.85 -19.25
N ASP A 214 -10.03 -0.19 -18.73
CA ASP A 214 -10.57 -1.54 -18.56
C ASP A 214 -10.68 -1.94 -17.08
N VAL A 215 -10.67 -0.98 -16.14
CA VAL A 215 -10.84 -1.23 -14.70
C VAL A 215 -12.32 -1.21 -14.34
N ASP A 216 -12.82 -2.32 -13.80
CA ASP A 216 -14.21 -2.43 -13.33
C ASP A 216 -14.36 -2.02 -11.86
N TYR A 217 -13.36 -2.31 -11.03
CA TYR A 217 -13.37 -2.02 -9.59
C TYR A 217 -12.03 -1.50 -9.10
N ILE A 218 -12.07 -0.55 -8.16
CA ILE A 218 -10.90 -0.08 -7.42
C ILE A 218 -11.04 -0.52 -5.98
N VAL A 219 -9.97 -1.10 -5.42
CA VAL A 219 -9.89 -1.53 -4.03
C VAL A 219 -8.75 -0.79 -3.35
N VAL A 220 -9.06 -0.17 -2.21
CA VAL A 220 -8.10 0.48 -1.32
C VAL A 220 -8.12 -0.27 0.00
N THR A 221 -6.96 -0.75 0.45
CA THR A 221 -6.83 -1.53 1.70
C THR A 221 -6.22 -0.74 2.84
N ASP A 222 -6.32 0.58 2.80
CA ASP A 222 -5.66 1.49 3.74
C ASP A 222 -6.65 2.11 4.74
N SER A 223 -7.24 1.24 5.59
CA SER A 223 -8.07 1.71 6.70
C SER A 223 -8.15 0.69 7.84
N GLY A 224 -8.33 1.20 9.07
CA GLY A 224 -8.50 0.37 10.25
C GLY A 224 -9.95 -0.05 10.50
N TRP A 225 -10.13 -1.10 11.30
CA TRP A 225 -11.47 -1.47 11.80
C TRP A 225 -11.83 -0.65 13.04
N LEU A 226 -13.11 -0.29 13.14
CA LEU A 226 -13.65 0.42 14.31
C LEU A 226 -13.86 -0.50 15.54
N SER A 227 -13.81 -1.82 15.36
CA SER A 227 -14.06 -2.79 16.43
C SER A 227 -13.34 -4.10 16.19
N ASN A 228 -13.58 -5.09 17.06
CA ASN A 228 -13.13 -6.48 16.84
C ASN A 228 -13.90 -7.21 15.72
N LYS A 229 -14.86 -6.54 15.08
CA LYS A 229 -15.55 -7.02 13.88
C LYS A 229 -14.98 -6.35 12.63
N PRO A 230 -14.77 -7.09 11.54
CA PRO A 230 -14.42 -6.55 10.24
C PRO A 230 -15.40 -5.47 9.81
N GLY A 231 -14.88 -4.41 9.19
CA GLY A 231 -15.67 -3.31 8.64
C GLY A 231 -15.38 -3.08 7.16
N ILE A 232 -16.35 -2.52 6.45
CA ILE A 232 -16.18 -1.99 5.10
C ILE A 232 -16.36 -0.48 5.20
N THR A 233 -15.33 0.27 4.83
CA THR A 233 -15.38 1.72 4.79
C THR A 233 -16.01 2.15 3.47
N TYR A 234 -17.13 2.88 3.51
CA TYR A 234 -17.83 3.39 2.32
C TYR A 234 -17.76 4.92 2.20
N GLY A 235 -17.05 5.60 3.09
CA GLY A 235 -16.87 7.04 3.05
C GLY A 235 -15.80 7.49 4.04
N THR A 236 -15.04 8.50 3.62
CA THR A 236 -14.00 9.17 4.41
C THR A 236 -14.29 10.66 4.46
N ARG A 237 -13.67 11.36 5.42
CA ARG A 237 -13.70 12.83 5.45
C ARG A 237 -12.60 13.37 4.53
N GLY A 238 -12.82 14.56 3.98
CA GLY A 238 -11.70 15.37 3.49
C GLY A 238 -10.92 16.00 4.65
N ASN A 239 -9.78 16.60 4.35
CA ASN A 239 -8.97 17.35 5.29
C ASN A 239 -8.47 18.66 4.66
N CYS A 240 -8.37 19.73 5.45
CA CYS A 240 -7.78 21.00 5.06
C CYS A 240 -6.71 21.38 6.08
N TYR A 241 -5.46 21.46 5.65
CA TYR A 241 -4.31 21.81 6.50
C TYR A 241 -3.99 23.31 6.37
N PHE A 242 -3.75 24.01 7.48
CA PHE A 242 -3.52 25.46 7.51
C PHE A 242 -2.21 25.80 8.23
N PHE A 243 -1.49 26.81 7.74
CA PHE A 243 -0.35 27.42 8.41
C PHE A 243 -0.74 28.83 8.88
N VAL A 244 -0.41 29.17 10.13
CA VAL A 244 -0.57 30.53 10.68
C VAL A 244 0.81 31.03 11.09
N GLU A 245 1.35 31.96 10.32
CA GLU A 245 2.69 32.53 10.51
C GLU A 245 2.62 33.91 11.14
N VAL A 246 3.42 34.15 12.19
CA VAL A 246 3.52 35.44 12.89
C VAL A 246 5.00 35.80 13.03
N GLU A 247 5.42 36.88 12.36
CA GLU A 247 6.79 37.40 12.41
C GLU A 247 6.80 38.76 13.14
N CYS A 248 7.74 38.97 14.07
CA CYS A 248 7.86 40.24 14.81
C CYS A 248 9.22 40.93 14.68
N ALA A 249 10.31 40.18 14.52
CA ALA A 249 11.66 40.69 14.42
C ALA A 249 12.46 39.88 13.40
N LYS A 250 13.44 40.52 12.75
CA LYS A 250 14.31 39.88 11.74
C LYS A 250 15.31 38.87 12.30
N ARG A 251 15.37 38.74 13.63
CA ARG A 251 16.23 37.82 14.37
C ARG A 251 15.63 37.60 15.74
N ASP A 252 15.98 36.48 16.35
CA ASP A 252 15.65 36.20 17.74
C ASP A 252 16.21 37.30 18.65
N LEU A 253 15.42 37.66 19.67
CA LEU A 253 15.79 38.61 20.70
C LEU A 253 15.92 37.85 22.03
N HIS A 254 16.91 38.22 22.84
CA HIS A 254 16.95 37.76 24.22
C HIS A 254 15.70 38.26 24.95
N SER A 255 15.02 37.38 25.69
CA SER A 255 13.80 37.68 26.47
C SER A 255 14.06 38.58 27.67
#